data_AF-A0A442HJ33-F1
#
_entry.id   AF-A0A442HJ33-F1
#
_cell.length_a   1.000
_cell.length_b   1.000
_cell.length_c   1.000
_cell.angle_alpha   90.00
_cell.angle_beta   90.00
_cell.angle_gamma   90.00
#
_symmetry.space_group_name_H-M   'P 1'
#
loop_
_entity.id
_entity.type
_entity.pdbx_description
1 polymer ?
#
loop_
_entity_poly.entity_id
_entity_poly.type
_entity_poly.pdbx_seq_one_letter_code
_entity_poly.pdbx_strand_id
1 'polypeptide(L)'
;MGKAARRHPDAKLLQLEKEFNAASDRWNAATDRTAKLDEELEERIRSLRSRLKSRLAKAEKKEEKRAAAFARAFDKVMKTQAKTVEGLAAKVRVRERDYCDDEDLEISILKSLVDDIKAMADETSKRRRG
;
A
#
# COMPACT_ATOMS: atom_id res chain seq x y z
N MET A 1 -60.91 68.03 -7.95
CA MET A 1 -59.77 68.47 -7.12
C MET A 1 -59.07 67.25 -6.57
N GLY A 2 -57.97 66.81 -7.21
CA GLY A 2 -57.29 65.56 -6.88
C GLY A 2 -56.34 65.71 -5.70
N LYS A 3 -56.61 65.00 -4.60
CA LYS A 3 -55.62 64.82 -3.52
C LYS A 3 -54.54 63.88 -4.04
N ALA A 4 -53.37 64.40 -4.39
CA ALA A 4 -52.19 63.58 -4.61
C ALA A 4 -51.87 62.84 -3.31
N ALA A 5 -52.06 61.52 -3.31
CA ALA A 5 -51.68 60.67 -2.19
C ALA A 5 -50.20 60.86 -1.90
N ARG A 6 -49.86 61.39 -0.71
CA ARG A 6 -48.47 61.56 -0.28
C ARG A 6 -47.85 60.16 -0.21
N ARG A 7 -46.83 59.89 -1.04
CA ARG A 7 -46.04 58.66 -0.99
C ARG A 7 -45.53 58.45 0.44
N HIS A 8 -45.61 57.21 0.93
CA HIS A 8 -45.10 56.83 2.25
C HIS A 8 -43.62 57.27 2.33
N PRO A 9 -43.23 58.10 3.31
CA PRO A 9 -41.90 58.74 3.35
C PRO A 9 -40.77 57.70 3.28
N ASP A 10 -41.01 56.51 3.87
CA ASP A 10 -40.01 55.44 3.93
C ASP A 10 -40.18 54.34 2.88
N ALA A 11 -41.01 54.52 1.85
CA ALA A 11 -41.27 53.46 0.85
C ALA A 11 -39.99 52.92 0.20
N LYS A 12 -38.99 53.80 -0.02
CA LYS A 12 -37.70 53.42 -0.57
C LYS A 12 -36.87 52.59 0.42
N LEU A 13 -36.90 52.94 1.71
CA LEU A 13 -36.18 52.22 2.75
C LEU A 13 -36.74 50.80 2.92
N LEU A 14 -38.08 50.66 2.96
CA LEU A 14 -38.74 49.35 3.04
C LEU A 14 -38.47 48.47 1.81
N GLN A 15 -38.31 49.06 0.64
CA GLN A 15 -37.93 48.33 -0.57
C GLN A 15 -36.47 47.83 -0.48
N LEU A 16 -35.55 48.69 -0.04
CA LEU A 16 -34.15 48.32 0.15
C LEU A 16 -33.98 47.24 1.25
N GLU A 17 -34.76 47.31 2.33
CA GLU A 17 -34.78 46.28 3.37
C GLU A 17 -35.19 44.91 2.80
N LYS A 18 -36.24 44.86 1.97
CA LYS A 18 -36.67 43.62 1.31
C LYS A 18 -35.59 43.06 0.38
N GLU A 19 -34.94 43.92 -0.40
CA GLU A 19 -33.84 43.54 -1.29
C GLU A 19 -32.64 43.01 -0.50
N PHE A 20 -32.29 43.68 0.61
CA PHE A 20 -31.24 43.25 1.51
C PHE A 20 -31.54 41.89 2.14
N ASN A 21 -32.76 41.70 2.67
CA ASN A 21 -33.16 40.44 3.28
C ASN A 21 -33.14 39.30 2.25
N ALA A 22 -33.65 39.53 1.03
CA ALA A 22 -33.59 38.54 -0.03
C ALA A 22 -32.15 38.20 -0.45
N ALA A 23 -31.23 39.18 -0.45
CA ALA A 23 -29.82 38.93 -0.71
C ALA A 23 -29.16 38.15 0.44
N SER A 24 -29.48 38.48 1.69
CA SER A 24 -29.03 37.77 2.88
C SER A 24 -29.49 36.30 2.87
N ASP A 25 -30.76 36.06 2.58
CA ASP A 25 -31.32 34.71 2.50
C ASP A 25 -30.63 33.86 1.42
N ARG A 26 -30.36 34.46 0.24
CA ARG A 26 -29.62 33.79 -0.83
C ARG A 26 -28.19 33.46 -0.42
N TRP A 27 -27.53 34.37 0.29
CA TRP A 27 -26.17 34.15 0.78
C TRP A 27 -26.11 33.05 1.85
N ASN A 28 -27.07 33.04 2.79
CA ASN A 28 -27.20 31.98 3.79
C ASN A 28 -27.43 30.63 3.12
N ALA A 29 -28.36 30.55 2.17
CA ALA A 29 -28.62 29.32 1.42
C ALA A 29 -27.40 28.82 0.63
N ALA A 30 -26.60 29.73 0.05
CA ALA A 30 -25.36 29.37 -0.63
C ALA A 30 -24.28 28.86 0.34
N THR A 31 -24.18 29.49 1.52
CA THR A 31 -23.27 29.07 2.59
C THR A 31 -23.64 27.67 3.09
N ASP A 32 -24.91 27.43 3.41
CA ASP A 32 -25.41 26.12 3.85
C ASP A 32 -25.15 25.02 2.81
N ARG A 33 -25.35 25.34 1.52
CA ARG A 33 -25.07 24.41 0.44
C ARG A 33 -23.58 24.08 0.34
N THR A 34 -22.71 25.07 0.52
CA THR A 34 -21.25 24.87 0.49
C THR A 34 -20.81 23.99 1.67
N ALA A 35 -21.31 24.27 2.87
CA ALA A 35 -21.01 23.47 4.07
C ALA A 35 -21.42 22.00 3.89
N LYS A 36 -22.61 21.73 3.33
CA LYS A 36 -23.06 20.37 3.04
C LYS A 36 -22.16 19.65 2.02
N LEU A 37 -21.73 20.35 0.97
CA LEU A 37 -20.82 19.77 -0.02
C LEU A 37 -19.44 19.44 0.58
N ASP A 38 -18.94 20.28 1.47
CA ASP A 38 -17.67 20.03 2.17
C ASP A 38 -17.80 18.81 3.09
N GLU A 39 -18.89 18.69 3.86
CA GLU A 39 -19.16 17.52 4.70
C GLU A 39 -19.25 16.21 3.87
N GLU A 40 -19.99 16.24 2.75
CA GLU A 40 -20.10 15.10 1.84
C GLU A 40 -18.74 14.70 1.26
N LEU A 41 -17.91 15.68 0.88
CA LEU A 41 -16.57 15.45 0.36
C LEU A 41 -15.67 14.80 1.42
N GLU A 42 -15.67 15.32 2.64
CA GLU A 42 -14.88 14.77 3.74
C GLU A 42 -15.28 13.33 4.07
N GLU A 43 -16.58 13.05 4.12
CA GLU A 43 -17.08 11.69 4.35
C GLU A 43 -16.62 10.74 3.23
N ARG A 44 -16.69 11.19 1.98
CA ARG A 44 -16.25 10.40 0.84
C ARG A 44 -14.76 10.11 0.88
N ILE A 45 -13.94 11.12 1.19
CA ILE A 45 -12.49 10.97 1.35
C ILE A 45 -12.18 9.99 2.49
N ARG A 46 -12.86 10.10 3.63
CA ARG A 46 -12.68 9.20 4.78
C ARG A 46 -12.98 7.75 4.40
N SER A 47 -14.09 7.52 3.71
CA SER A 47 -14.50 6.19 3.24
C SER A 47 -13.49 5.60 2.24
N LEU A 48 -13.04 6.39 1.26
CA LEU A 48 -12.03 5.94 0.29
C LEU A 48 -10.70 5.62 0.94
N ARG A 49 -10.22 6.47 1.86
CA ARG A 49 -8.99 6.23 2.63
C ARG A 49 -9.07 4.93 3.43
N SER A 50 -10.19 4.69 4.11
CA SER A 50 -10.42 3.45 4.87
C SER A 50 -10.36 2.21 3.96
N ARG A 51 -11.04 2.25 2.81
CA ARG A 51 -11.05 1.16 1.84
C ARG A 51 -9.65 0.89 1.27
N LEU A 52 -8.90 1.94 0.93
CA LEU A 52 -7.53 1.81 0.43
C LEU A 52 -6.60 1.21 1.48
N LYS A 53 -6.65 1.69 2.73
CA LYS A 53 -5.88 1.12 3.85
C LYS A 53 -6.16 -0.37 4.03
N SER A 54 -7.43 -0.78 4.00
CA SER A 54 -7.78 -2.21 4.12
C SER A 54 -7.23 -3.05 2.96
N ARG A 55 -7.28 -2.53 1.72
CA ARG A 55 -6.72 -3.23 0.55
C ARG A 55 -5.21 -3.34 0.63
N LEU A 56 -4.54 -2.28 1.07
CA LEU A 56 -3.09 -2.26 1.27
C LEU A 56 -2.67 -3.30 2.32
N ALA A 57 -3.30 -3.29 3.51
CA ALA A 57 -3.02 -4.27 4.56
C ALA A 57 -3.25 -5.73 4.09
N LYS A 58 -4.26 -5.97 3.24
CA LYS A 58 -4.48 -7.29 2.63
C LYS A 58 -3.40 -7.67 1.62
N ALA A 59 -2.87 -6.70 0.87
CA ALA A 59 -1.79 -6.93 -0.08
C ALA A 59 -0.48 -7.22 0.66
N GLU A 60 -0.12 -6.39 1.65
CA GLU A 60 1.06 -6.58 2.51
C GLU A 60 1.03 -7.96 3.19
N LYS A 61 -0.11 -8.35 3.79
CA LYS A 61 -0.23 -9.69 4.39
C LYS A 61 -0.07 -10.83 3.39
N LYS A 62 -0.46 -10.64 2.12
CA LYS A 62 -0.26 -11.65 1.08
C LYS A 62 1.21 -11.71 0.64
N GLU A 63 1.85 -10.56 0.53
CA GLU A 63 3.27 -10.43 0.23
C GLU A 63 4.11 -11.10 1.32
N GLU A 64 3.87 -10.78 2.59
CA GLU A 64 4.55 -11.40 3.74
C GLU A 64 4.43 -12.93 3.71
N LYS A 65 3.23 -13.47 3.47
CA LYS A 65 3.02 -14.92 3.35
C LYS A 65 3.81 -15.54 2.20
N ARG A 66 3.90 -14.84 1.07
CA ARG A 66 4.67 -15.31 -0.11
C ARG A 66 6.16 -15.24 0.16
N ALA A 67 6.64 -14.17 0.78
CA ALA A 67 8.03 -14.02 1.21
C ALA A 67 8.42 -15.12 2.20
N ALA A 68 7.59 -15.40 3.21
CA ALA A 68 7.81 -16.49 4.14
C ALA A 68 7.83 -17.88 3.47
N ALA A 69 6.95 -18.12 2.51
CA ALA A 69 6.93 -19.36 1.74
C ALA A 69 8.18 -19.51 0.86
N PHE A 70 8.62 -18.43 0.23
CA PHE A 70 9.86 -18.37 -0.55
C PHE A 70 11.07 -18.66 0.33
N ALA A 71 11.23 -17.97 1.46
CA ALA A 71 12.32 -18.18 2.40
C ALA A 71 12.39 -19.64 2.89
N ARG A 72 11.23 -20.24 3.22
CA ARG A 72 11.18 -21.68 3.59
C ARG A 72 11.63 -22.60 2.46
N ALA A 73 11.24 -22.31 1.22
CA ALA A 73 11.63 -23.13 0.07
C ALA A 73 13.15 -23.02 -0.18
N PHE A 74 13.68 -21.80 -0.11
CA PHE A 74 15.10 -21.52 -0.20
C PHE A 74 15.89 -22.28 0.89
N ASP A 75 15.48 -22.15 2.15
CA ASP A 75 16.08 -22.82 3.28
C ASP A 75 16.15 -24.34 3.09
N LYS A 76 15.06 -24.92 2.56
CA LYS A 76 14.99 -26.34 2.30
C LYS A 76 15.99 -26.77 1.23
N VAL A 77 16.15 -25.98 0.17
CA VAL A 77 17.18 -26.24 -0.86
C VAL A 77 18.57 -26.20 -0.24
N MET A 78 18.90 -25.15 0.52
CA MET A 78 20.24 -24.98 1.09
C MET A 78 20.56 -26.01 2.19
N LYS A 79 19.58 -26.44 2.99
CA LYS A 79 19.75 -27.49 4.01
C LYS A 79 19.82 -28.90 3.42
N THR A 80 19.35 -29.10 2.19
CA THR A 80 19.43 -30.41 1.53
C THR A 80 20.83 -30.61 0.98
N GLN A 81 21.51 -31.65 1.43
CA GLN A 81 22.87 -31.96 1.00
C GLN A 81 22.91 -32.40 -0.47
N ALA A 82 23.74 -31.77 -1.29
CA ALA A 82 24.00 -32.23 -2.66
C ALA A 82 25.01 -33.39 -2.66
N LYS A 83 24.70 -34.44 -3.44
CA LYS A 83 25.58 -35.61 -3.62
C LYS A 83 26.24 -35.66 -5.00
N THR A 84 25.88 -34.72 -5.88
CA THR A 84 26.31 -34.66 -7.28
C THR A 84 26.55 -33.22 -7.71
N VAL A 85 27.32 -33.04 -8.78
CA VAL A 85 27.56 -31.72 -9.40
C VAL A 85 26.24 -31.08 -9.87
N GLU A 86 25.29 -31.88 -10.36
CA GLU A 86 23.96 -31.40 -10.73
C GLU A 86 23.19 -30.84 -9.52
N GLY A 87 23.34 -31.45 -8.34
CA GLY A 87 22.78 -30.95 -7.09
C GLY A 87 23.39 -29.63 -6.65
N LEU A 88 24.72 -29.47 -6.78
CA LEU A 88 25.40 -28.20 -6.55
C LEU A 88 24.91 -27.12 -7.51
N ALA A 89 24.80 -27.44 -8.81
CA ALA A 89 24.29 -26.52 -9.81
C ALA A 89 22.83 -26.08 -9.54
N ALA A 90 22.02 -26.94 -8.94
CA ALA A 90 20.66 -26.57 -8.53
C ALA A 90 20.67 -25.49 -7.42
N LYS A 91 21.58 -25.58 -6.44
CA LYS A 91 21.74 -24.54 -5.41
C LYS A 91 22.18 -23.20 -6.01
N VAL A 92 23.12 -23.23 -6.95
CA VAL A 92 23.59 -22.01 -7.66
C VAL A 92 22.44 -21.34 -8.43
N ARG A 93 21.64 -22.11 -9.19
CA ARG A 93 20.47 -21.55 -9.89
C ARG A 93 19.43 -20.95 -8.96
N VAL A 94 19.26 -21.52 -7.76
CA VAL A 94 18.36 -20.95 -6.75
C VAL A 94 18.89 -19.61 -6.25
N ARG A 95 20.22 -19.47 -6.08
CA ARG A 95 20.84 -18.17 -5.80
C ARG A 95 20.65 -17.18 -6.96
N GLU A 96 20.96 -17.57 -8.19
CA GLU A 96 20.80 -16.66 -9.36
C GLU A 96 19.38 -16.11 -9.51
N ARG A 97 18.38 -16.87 -9.09
CA ARG A 97 16.98 -16.45 -9.13
C ARG A 97 16.59 -15.51 -7.99
N ASP A 98 17.37 -15.51 -6.91
CA ASP A 98 17.17 -14.66 -5.76
C ASP A 98 17.93 -13.34 -5.93
N TYR A 99 17.20 -12.29 -6.30
CA TYR A 99 17.69 -10.92 -6.44
C TYR A 99 17.81 -10.19 -5.09
N CYS A 100 18.07 -10.91 -3.99
CA CYS A 100 18.29 -10.32 -2.69
C CYS A 100 19.78 -9.99 -2.50
N ASP A 101 20.12 -8.70 -2.34
CA ASP A 101 21.44 -8.24 -1.86
C ASP A 101 21.53 -8.42 -0.33
N ASP A 102 21.26 -9.63 0.14
CA ASP A 102 21.35 -10.00 1.55
C ASP A 102 22.68 -10.74 1.78
N GLU A 103 23.61 -10.07 2.45
CA GLU A 103 24.95 -10.60 2.76
C GLU A 103 24.90 -11.86 3.65
N ASP A 104 23.96 -11.93 4.60
CA ASP A 104 23.82 -13.09 5.49
C ASP A 104 23.33 -14.31 4.70
N LEU A 105 22.44 -14.06 3.74
CA LEU A 105 21.95 -15.10 2.83
C LEU A 105 23.07 -15.61 1.92
N GLU A 106 23.91 -14.72 1.38
CA GLU A 106 25.08 -15.07 0.56
C GLU A 106 26.04 -15.97 1.33
N ILE A 107 26.36 -15.60 2.58
CA ILE A 107 27.23 -16.39 3.46
C ILE A 107 26.62 -17.78 3.71
N SER A 108 25.31 -17.88 3.91
CA SER A 108 24.61 -19.16 4.13
C SER A 108 24.73 -20.10 2.92
N ILE A 109 24.58 -19.56 1.71
CA ILE A 109 24.72 -20.33 0.46
C ILE A 109 26.14 -20.84 0.30
N LEU A 110 27.14 -19.97 0.49
CA LEU A 110 28.54 -20.34 0.35
C LEU A 110 28.93 -21.44 1.35
N LYS A 111 28.50 -21.35 2.60
CA LYS A 111 28.71 -22.41 3.61
C LYS A 111 28.10 -23.74 3.16
N SER A 112 26.84 -23.70 2.72
CA SER A 112 26.12 -24.89 2.25
C SER A 112 26.83 -25.57 1.06
N LEU A 113 27.28 -24.79 0.08
CA LEU A 113 28.05 -25.32 -1.07
C LEU A 113 29.39 -25.92 -0.64
N VAL A 114 30.11 -25.26 0.26
CA VAL A 114 31.40 -25.75 0.78
C VAL A 114 31.23 -27.08 1.53
N ASP A 115 30.20 -27.19 2.36
CA ASP A 115 29.93 -28.41 3.12
C ASP A 115 29.60 -29.60 2.20
N ASP A 116 28.82 -29.38 1.15
CA ASP A 116 28.52 -30.39 0.14
C ASP A 116 29.79 -30.84 -0.62
N ILE A 117 30.62 -29.88 -1.06
CA ILE A 117 31.87 -30.18 -1.78
C ILE A 117 32.80 -31.03 -0.90
N LYS A 118 32.94 -30.69 0.39
CA LYS A 118 33.74 -31.47 1.35
C LYS A 118 33.21 -32.89 1.49
N ALA A 119 31.90 -33.05 1.68
CA ALA A 119 31.29 -34.35 1.82
C ALA A 119 31.47 -35.23 0.57
N MET A 120 31.35 -34.65 -0.62
CA MET A 120 31.60 -35.35 -1.89
C MET A 120 33.07 -35.78 -2.04
N ALA A 121 34.01 -34.94 -1.63
CA ALA A 121 35.44 -35.26 -1.64
C ALA A 121 35.77 -36.42 -0.67
N ASP A 122 35.16 -36.42 0.51
CA ASP A 122 35.33 -37.47 1.52
C ASP A 122 34.76 -38.82 1.06
N GLU A 123 33.57 -38.82 0.45
CA GLU A 123 32.99 -40.04 -0.14
C GLU A 123 33.87 -40.60 -1.27
N THR A 124 34.40 -39.72 -2.12
CA THR A 124 35.30 -40.12 -3.21
C THR A 124 36.60 -40.72 -2.67
N SER A 125 37.16 -40.14 -1.61
CA SER A 125 38.36 -40.64 -0.93
C SER A 125 38.12 -42.01 -0.30
N LYS A 126 36.98 -42.21 0.38
CA LYS A 126 36.60 -43.50 0.98
C LYS A 126 36.45 -44.60 -0.07
N ARG A 127 35.79 -44.31 -1.20
CA ARG A 127 35.63 -45.27 -2.31
C ARG A 127 36.93 -45.68 -2.98
N ARG A 128 37.99 -44.87 -2.88
CA ARG A 128 39.32 -45.20 -3.43
C ARG A 128 40.19 -46.04 -2.47
N ARG A 129 39.81 -46.15 -1.19
CA ARG A 129 40.58 -46.83 -0.13
C ARG A 129 40.01 -48.18 0.29
N GLY A 130 38.77 -48.50 -0.10
CA GLY A 130 38.14 -49.81 0.09
C GLY A 130 38.08 -50.57 -1.21
#